data_AF-A0A2J8B884-F1
#
_entry.id   AF-A0A2J8B884-F1
#
_cell.length_a   1.000
_cell.length_b   1.000
_cell.length_c   1.000
_cell.angle_alpha   90.00
_cell.angle_beta   90.00
_cell.angle_gamma   90.00
#
_symmetry.space_group_name_H-M   'P 1'
#
loop_
_entity.id
_entity.type
_entity.pdbx_description
1 polymer ?
#
loop_
_entity_poly.entity_id
_entity_poly.type
_entity_poly.pdbx_seq_one_letter_code
_entity_poly.pdbx_strand_id
1 'polypeptide(L)'
;MGTTIRPELSEKNPYWIEKHRYYELKHFCLQYPIWRKAYLVLDGYANPPKDWASFVVSSALGDPTAKCAMAKTYYSERTDMVEKVAEQTDRELAEYILKAVTEGWSYDILKARLDIPCCKDAYYELYRRFFWLLNRERK
;
A
#
# COMPACT_ATOMS: atom_id res chain seq x y z
N MET A 1 2.49 18.58 -7.54
CA MET A 1 1.81 19.35 -6.49
C MET A 1 0.73 18.47 -5.87
N GLY A 2 0.96 17.94 -4.67
CA GLY A 2 0.04 17.01 -4.02
C GLY A 2 -1.18 17.74 -3.49
N THR A 3 -2.38 17.26 -3.80
CA THR A 3 -3.60 17.74 -3.15
C THR A 3 -3.49 17.41 -1.66
N THR A 4 -3.40 18.43 -0.82
CA THR A 4 -3.40 18.33 0.64
C THR A 4 -4.78 17.85 1.12
N ILE A 5 -5.02 16.54 1.04
CA ILE A 5 -6.15 15.90 1.72
C ILE A 5 -5.95 16.19 3.20
N ARG A 6 -6.94 16.84 3.83
CA ARG A 6 -6.89 17.17 5.25
C ARG A 6 -6.92 15.85 6.04
N PRO A 7 -5.90 15.58 6.88
CA PRO A 7 -5.87 14.37 7.69
C PRO A 7 -6.84 14.42 8.86
N GLU A 8 -7.27 15.63 9.24
CA GLU A 8 -8.17 15.84 10.37
C GLU A 8 -9.62 15.72 9.89
N LEU A 9 -10.28 14.65 10.33
CA LEU A 9 -11.72 14.47 10.22
C LEU A 9 -12.37 14.81 11.56
N SER A 10 -13.63 15.25 11.49
CA SER A 10 -14.47 15.35 12.69
C SER A 10 -14.65 13.96 13.30
N GLU A 11 -14.60 13.86 14.63
CA GLU A 11 -14.85 12.62 15.38
C GLU A 11 -16.24 12.03 15.09
N LYS A 12 -17.18 12.86 14.64
CA LYS A 12 -18.53 12.44 14.25
C LYS A 12 -18.57 11.72 12.89
N ASN A 13 -17.49 11.70 12.14
CA ASN A 13 -17.43 11.04 10.84
C ASN A 13 -17.31 9.52 11.03
N PRO A 14 -18.11 8.70 10.32
CA PRO A 14 -18.00 7.23 10.36
C PRO A 14 -16.59 6.69 10.10
N TYR A 15 -15.79 7.40 9.29
CA TYR A 15 -14.44 7.03 8.90
C TYR A 15 -13.35 7.79 9.68
N TRP A 16 -13.67 8.24 10.89
CA TRP A 16 -12.71 8.94 11.73
C TRP A 16 -11.54 8.03 12.13
N ILE A 17 -10.32 8.57 12.01
CA ILE A 17 -9.06 7.96 12.41
C ILE A 17 -8.21 9.07 13.03
N GLU A 18 -7.44 8.73 14.05
CA GLU A 18 -6.47 9.66 14.62
C GLU A 18 -5.47 10.15 13.57
N LYS A 19 -5.13 11.44 13.59
CA LYS A 19 -4.24 12.09 12.63
C LYS A 19 -2.92 11.34 12.42
N HIS A 20 -2.25 10.95 13.49
CA HIS A 20 -0.97 10.24 13.41
C HIS A 20 -1.13 8.82 12.87
N ARG A 21 -2.20 8.14 13.25
CA ARG A 21 -2.55 6.82 12.70
C ARG A 21 -2.84 6.89 11.20
N TYR A 22 -3.54 7.92 10.73
CA TYR A 22 -3.73 8.14 9.29
C TYR A 22 -2.40 8.31 8.55
N TYR A 23 -1.46 9.12 9.08
CA TYR A 23 -0.15 9.29 8.46
C TYR A 23 0.66 7.99 8.44
N GLU A 24 0.63 7.23 9.53
CA GLU A 24 1.27 5.90 9.59
C GLU A 24 0.75 4.99 8.48
N LEU A 25 -0.58 4.89 8.33
CA LEU A 25 -1.21 4.08 7.29
C LEU A 25 -0.89 4.61 5.87
N LYS A 26 -0.86 5.93 5.70
CA LYS A 26 -0.48 6.54 4.43
C LYS A 26 0.96 6.18 4.05
N HIS A 27 1.90 6.31 4.98
CA HIS A 27 3.29 5.94 4.74
C HIS A 27 3.47 4.45 4.53
N PHE A 28 2.69 3.62 5.21
CA PHE A 28 2.62 2.18 4.96
C PHE A 28 2.23 1.90 3.50
N CYS A 29 1.18 2.53 2.98
CA CYS A 29 0.79 2.33 1.58
C CYS A 29 1.82 2.86 0.58
N LEU A 30 2.53 3.94 0.88
CA LEU A 30 3.62 4.45 0.04
C LEU A 30 4.82 3.49 -0.06
N GLN A 31 4.94 2.51 0.85
CA GLN A 31 5.96 1.46 0.77
C GLN A 31 5.58 0.34 -0.20
N TYR A 32 4.32 0.27 -0.65
CA TYR A 32 3.82 -0.79 -1.54
C TYR A 32 4.69 -1.00 -2.81
N PRO A 33 5.11 0.04 -3.55
CA PRO A 33 5.98 -0.15 -4.72
C PRO A 33 7.33 -0.77 -4.38
N ILE A 34 7.86 -0.52 -3.17
CA ILE A 34 9.12 -1.10 -2.70
C ILE A 34 8.93 -2.59 -2.43
N TRP A 35 7.84 -2.98 -1.77
CA TRP A 35 7.52 -4.39 -1.53
C TRP A 35 7.27 -5.16 -2.82
N ARG A 36 6.52 -4.60 -3.76
CA ARG A 36 6.31 -5.20 -5.09
C ARG A 36 7.63 -5.41 -5.82
N LYS A 37 8.53 -4.42 -5.82
CA LYS A 37 9.86 -4.55 -6.41
C LYS A 37 10.70 -5.61 -5.70
N ALA A 38 10.73 -5.60 -4.37
CA ALA A 38 11.49 -6.58 -3.59
C ALA A 38 10.97 -8.00 -3.80
N TYR A 39 9.65 -8.18 -3.85
CA TYR A 39 9.00 -9.45 -4.16
C TYR A 39 9.37 -9.93 -5.57
N LEU A 40 9.26 -9.07 -6.59
CA LEU A 40 9.65 -9.41 -7.96
C LEU A 40 11.12 -9.77 -8.10
N VAL A 41 12.00 -9.08 -7.37
CA VAL A 41 13.42 -9.43 -7.30
C VAL A 41 13.56 -10.83 -6.71
N LEU A 42 12.97 -11.11 -5.55
CA LEU A 42 13.01 -12.44 -4.94
C LEU A 42 12.35 -13.53 -5.79
N ASP A 43 11.39 -13.17 -6.65
CA ASP A 43 10.71 -14.10 -7.54
C ASP A 43 11.50 -14.40 -8.82
N GLY A 44 12.15 -13.38 -9.40
CA GLY A 44 13.09 -13.52 -10.50
C GLY A 44 14.42 -14.18 -10.13
N TYR A 45 14.61 -14.55 -8.86
CA TYR A 45 15.83 -15.14 -8.29
C TYR A 45 16.02 -16.63 -8.65
N ALA A 46 16.03 -16.92 -9.95
CA ALA A 46 16.95 -17.93 -10.49
C ALA A 46 18.41 -17.40 -10.53
N ASN A 47 18.65 -16.11 -10.28
CA ASN A 47 20.00 -15.53 -10.15
C ASN A 47 20.05 -14.29 -9.22
N PRO A 48 20.69 -14.36 -8.05
CA PRO A 48 20.87 -13.22 -7.15
C PRO A 48 21.78 -12.10 -7.70
N PRO A 49 21.43 -10.80 -7.56
CA PRO A 49 22.39 -9.71 -7.61
C PRO A 49 23.40 -9.83 -6.45
N LYS A 50 24.68 -9.70 -6.79
CA LYS A 50 25.84 -9.80 -5.88
C LYS A 50 25.77 -8.90 -4.64
N ASP A 51 24.92 -7.88 -4.63
CA ASP A 51 24.83 -6.91 -3.54
C ASP A 51 24.09 -7.43 -2.29
N TRP A 52 23.29 -8.50 -2.40
CA TRP A 52 22.69 -9.15 -1.21
C TRP A 52 23.75 -9.79 -0.30
N ALA A 53 24.93 -10.11 -0.83
CA ALA A 53 26.04 -10.64 -0.04
C ALA A 53 26.47 -9.69 1.08
N SER A 54 26.20 -8.38 0.97
CA SER A 54 26.53 -7.39 1.99
C SER A 54 25.60 -7.42 3.23
N PHE A 55 24.37 -7.91 3.11
CA PHE A 55 23.46 -8.14 4.25
C PHE A 55 23.66 -9.52 4.92
N VAL A 56 24.44 -10.41 4.29
CA VAL A 56 24.65 -11.80 4.72
C VAL A 56 25.99 -12.00 5.45
N VAL A 57 26.77 -10.92 5.68
CA VAL A 57 27.98 -11.00 6.52
C VAL A 57 27.64 -11.00 8.03
N SER A 58 26.59 -11.72 8.43
CA SER A 58 26.46 -12.22 9.80
C SER A 58 26.60 -13.73 9.75
N SER A 59 27.58 -14.21 10.52
CA SER A 59 28.14 -15.57 10.57
C SER A 59 27.18 -16.65 11.09
N ALA A 60 25.91 -16.62 10.70
CA ALA A 60 24.96 -17.66 10.99
C ALA A 60 24.75 -18.53 9.75
N LEU A 61 24.99 -19.84 9.88
CA LEU A 61 24.51 -20.90 8.97
C LEU A 61 22.98 -20.83 8.88
N GLY A 62 22.45 -19.84 8.18
CA GLY A 62 21.03 -19.69 7.92
C GLY A 62 20.77 -20.03 6.47
N ASP A 63 19.87 -20.98 6.23
CA ASP A 63 19.46 -21.38 4.89
C ASP A 63 19.00 -20.15 4.09
N PRO A 64 19.74 -19.73 3.04
CA PRO A 64 19.38 -18.57 2.23
C PRO A 64 18.01 -18.77 1.56
N THR A 65 17.61 -20.02 1.29
CA THR A 65 16.31 -20.37 0.75
C THR A 65 15.20 -20.04 1.75
N ALA A 66 15.38 -20.44 3.01
CA ALA A 66 14.45 -20.12 4.09
C ALA A 66 14.33 -18.60 4.29
N LYS A 67 15.46 -17.87 4.25
CA LYS A 67 15.45 -16.40 4.34
C LYS A 67 14.70 -15.74 3.17
N CYS A 68 14.88 -16.24 1.95
CA CYS A 68 14.15 -15.77 0.78
C CYS A 68 12.65 -16.07 0.88
N ALA A 69 12.27 -17.27 1.32
CA ALA A 69 10.88 -17.66 1.52
C ALA A 69 10.20 -16.77 2.58
N MET A 70 10.85 -16.54 3.72
CA MET A 70 10.34 -15.63 4.76
C MET A 70 10.20 -14.19 4.27
N ALA A 71 11.14 -13.70 3.46
CA ALA A 71 11.04 -12.37 2.88
C ALA A 71 9.91 -12.27 1.85
N LYS A 72 9.72 -13.31 1.02
CA LYS A 72 8.60 -13.37 0.07
C LYS A 72 7.25 -13.32 0.78
N THR A 73 7.04 -14.15 1.79
CA THR A 73 5.78 -14.15 2.56
C THR A 73 5.55 -12.81 3.25
N TYR A 74 6.60 -12.21 3.82
CA TYR A 74 6.52 -10.90 4.46
C TYR A 74 6.02 -9.80 3.50
N TYR A 75 6.53 -9.77 2.26
CA TYR A 75 6.11 -8.77 1.27
C TYR A 75 4.74 -9.09 0.69
N SER A 76 4.46 -10.37 0.38
CA SER A 76 3.17 -10.78 -0.18
C SER A 76 2.02 -10.49 0.78
N GLU A 77 2.16 -10.82 2.07
CA GLU A 77 1.12 -10.56 3.08
C GLU A 77 0.72 -9.07 3.14
N ARG A 78 1.70 -8.17 2.98
CA ARG A 78 1.46 -6.72 3.02
C ARG A 78 0.86 -6.19 1.73
N THR A 79 1.34 -6.67 0.58
CA THR A 79 0.75 -6.27 -0.71
C THR A 79 -0.69 -6.77 -0.82
N ASP A 80 -0.91 -8.03 -0.44
CA ASP A 80 -2.23 -8.67 -0.47
C ASP A 80 -3.21 -7.97 0.48
N MET A 81 -2.74 -7.52 1.64
CA MET A 81 -3.58 -6.75 2.58
C MET A 81 -4.06 -5.43 1.95
N VAL A 82 -3.17 -4.68 1.31
CA VAL A 82 -3.54 -3.40 0.66
C VAL A 82 -4.50 -3.64 -0.50
N GLU A 83 -4.25 -4.67 -1.30
CA GLU A 83 -5.10 -5.06 -2.45
C GLU A 83 -6.49 -5.51 -1.99
N LYS A 84 -6.57 -6.40 -0.99
CA LYS A 84 -7.85 -6.86 -0.41
C LYS A 84 -8.68 -5.72 0.16
N VAL A 85 -8.05 -4.77 0.87
CA VAL A 85 -8.77 -3.60 1.43
C VAL A 85 -9.28 -2.69 0.30
N ALA A 86 -8.52 -2.54 -0.78
CA ALA A 86 -8.98 -1.80 -1.95
C ALA A 86 -10.23 -2.45 -2.56
N GLU A 87 -10.20 -3.77 -2.77
CA GLU A 87 -11.35 -4.55 -3.29
C GLU A 87 -12.57 -4.52 -2.37
N GLN A 88 -12.36 -4.58 -1.05
CA GLN A 88 -13.42 -4.49 -0.05
C GLN A 88 -14.07 -3.11 0.03
N THR A 89 -13.31 -2.06 -0.32
CA THR A 89 -13.81 -0.69 -0.34
C THR A 89 -14.83 -0.53 -1.46
N ASP A 90 -14.43 -0.87 -2.68
CA ASP A 90 -15.26 -0.87 -3.87
C ASP A 90 -14.58 -1.71 -4.97
N ARG A 91 -15.32 -2.60 -5.63
CA ARG A 91 -14.74 -3.49 -6.65
C ARG A 91 -14.38 -2.78 -7.95
N GLU A 92 -15.17 -1.79 -8.36
CA GLU A 92 -14.96 -1.07 -9.62
C GLU A 92 -13.89 0.01 -9.45
N LEU A 93 -13.86 0.65 -8.28
CA LEU A 93 -12.91 1.71 -7.96
C LEU A 93 -11.63 1.23 -7.27
N ALA A 94 -11.52 -0.07 -6.97
CA ALA A 94 -10.36 -0.69 -6.31
C ALA A 94 -9.03 -0.27 -6.96
N GLU A 95 -8.92 -0.39 -8.29
CA GLU A 95 -7.69 -0.08 -9.01
C GLU A 95 -7.31 1.40 -8.91
N TYR A 96 -8.30 2.29 -8.94
CA TYR A 96 -8.10 3.74 -8.83
C TYR A 96 -7.67 4.12 -7.42
N ILE A 97 -8.29 3.52 -6.40
CA ILE A 97 -7.94 3.72 -4.99
C ILE A 97 -6.54 3.18 -4.72
N LEU A 98 -6.21 2.00 -5.23
CA LEU A 98 -4.88 1.41 -5.08
C LEU A 98 -3.82 2.34 -5.65
N LYS A 99 -3.98 2.83 -6.89
CA LYS A 99 -3.06 3.81 -7.51
C LYS A 99 -3.00 5.11 -6.71
N ALA A 100 -4.13 5.61 -6.22
CA ALA A 100 -4.16 6.83 -5.43
C ALA A 100 -3.36 6.73 -4.13
N VAL A 101 -3.51 5.62 -3.43
CA VAL A 101 -2.95 5.42 -2.09
C VAL A 101 -1.47 5.00 -2.17
N THR A 102 -1.07 4.28 -3.23
CA THR A 102 0.31 3.84 -3.43
C THR A 102 1.19 4.87 -4.15
N GLU A 103 0.64 5.59 -5.14
CA GLU A 103 1.38 6.56 -5.95
C GLU A 103 1.08 8.02 -5.56
N GLY A 104 0.12 8.25 -4.66
CA GLY A 104 -0.26 9.58 -4.20
C GLY A 104 -1.02 10.41 -5.24
N TRP A 105 -1.71 9.76 -6.19
CA TRP A 105 -2.48 10.45 -7.22
C TRP A 105 -3.70 11.15 -6.62
N SER A 106 -3.96 12.37 -7.08
CA SER A 106 -5.18 13.11 -6.75
C SER A 106 -6.32 12.72 -7.70
N TYR A 107 -7.56 13.07 -7.31
CA TYR A 107 -8.74 12.88 -8.17
C TYR A 107 -8.54 13.49 -9.57
N ASP A 108 -7.95 14.68 -9.65
CA ASP A 108 -7.75 15.38 -10.91
C ASP A 108 -6.79 14.62 -11.85
N ILE A 109 -5.76 13.95 -11.28
CA ILE A 109 -4.83 13.11 -12.05
C ILE A 109 -5.53 11.83 -12.52
N LEU A 110 -6.30 11.18 -11.63
CA LEU A 110 -7.06 9.98 -11.97
C LEU A 110 -8.07 10.26 -13.08
N LYS A 111 -8.78 11.39 -12.99
CA LYS A 111 -9.73 11.82 -14.02
C LYS A 111 -9.03 12.13 -15.34
N ALA A 112 -7.91 12.83 -15.32
CA ALA A 112 -7.20 13.19 -16.55
C ALA A 112 -6.52 12.00 -17.25
N ARG A 113 -6.06 10.98 -16.51
CA ARG A 113 -5.28 9.86 -17.06
C ARG A 113 -6.05 8.57 -17.25
N LEU A 114 -7.03 8.29 -16.39
CA LEU A 114 -7.74 7.01 -16.34
C LEU A 114 -9.24 7.16 -16.53
N ASP A 115 -9.75 8.39 -16.71
CA ASP A 115 -11.17 8.69 -16.89
C ASP A 115 -12.08 8.03 -15.85
N ILE A 116 -11.78 8.30 -14.57
CA ILE A 116 -12.50 7.69 -13.44
C ILE A 116 -14.02 7.93 -13.54
N PRO A 117 -14.86 6.89 -13.40
CA PRO A 117 -16.31 6.99 -13.65
C PRO A 117 -17.10 7.66 -12.52
N CYS A 118 -16.43 8.19 -11.48
CA CYS A 118 -17.08 8.72 -10.29
C CYS A 118 -16.82 10.22 -10.08
N CYS A 119 -17.68 10.85 -9.28
CA CYS A 119 -17.51 12.24 -8.87
C CYS A 119 -16.44 12.38 -7.77
N LYS A 120 -15.93 13.59 -7.62
CA LYS A 120 -14.87 13.92 -6.65
C LYS A 120 -15.25 13.58 -5.21
N ASP A 121 -16.50 13.81 -4.83
CA ASP A 121 -16.99 13.57 -3.46
C ASP A 121 -17.06 12.07 -3.14
N ALA A 122 -17.65 11.27 -4.04
CA ALA A 122 -17.69 9.82 -3.90
C ALA A 122 -16.28 9.22 -3.82
N TYR A 123 -15.36 9.71 -4.66
CA TYR A 123 -13.96 9.29 -4.61
C TYR A 123 -13.32 9.55 -3.24
N TYR A 124 -13.45 10.76 -2.68
CA TYR A 124 -12.84 11.08 -1.39
C TYR A 124 -13.54 10.41 -0.21
N GLU A 125 -14.81 10.06 -0.33
CA GLU A 125 -15.50 9.21 0.63
C GLU A 125 -14.92 7.80 0.65
N LEU A 126 -14.79 7.16 -0.52
CA LEU A 126 -14.18 5.83 -0.65
C LEU A 126 -12.71 5.83 -0.23
N TYR A 127 -11.97 6.88 -0.56
CA TYR A 127 -10.58 7.04 -0.12
C TYR A 127 -10.48 7.04 1.42
N ARG A 128 -11.39 7.71 2.13
CA ARG A 128 -11.42 7.68 3.62
C ARG A 128 -11.84 6.32 4.14
N ARG A 129 -12.85 5.70 3.52
CA ARG A 129 -13.31 4.35 3.85
C ARG A 129 -12.19 3.32 3.74
N PHE A 130 -11.34 3.42 2.70
CA PHE A 130 -10.15 2.58 2.53
C PHE A 130 -9.23 2.63 3.75
N PHE A 131 -8.83 3.84 4.19
CA PHE A 131 -7.96 3.97 5.37
C PHE A 131 -8.61 3.45 6.65
N TRP A 132 -9.94 3.62 6.76
CA TRP A 132 -10.68 3.11 7.91
C TRP A 132 -10.72 1.58 7.94
N LEU A 133 -10.93 0.93 6.79
CA LEU A 133 -10.83 -0.52 6.65
C LEU A 133 -9.40 -1.01 6.94
N LEU A 134 -8.39 -0.36 6.37
CA LEU A 134 -6.98 -0.73 6.56
C LEU A 134 -6.56 -0.59 8.03
N ASN A 135 -7.08 0.40 8.74
CA ASN A 135 -6.85 0.57 10.17
C ASN A 135 -7.41 -0.61 10.98
N ARG A 136 -8.55 -1.19 10.56
CA ARG A 136 -9.19 -2.32 11.23
C ARG A 136 -8.46 -3.63 10.95
N GLU A 137 -8.01 -3.85 9.72
CA GLU A 137 -7.24 -5.04 9.34
C GLU A 137 -5.87 -5.10 10.02
N ARG A 138 -5.30 -3.95 10.41
CA ARG A 138 -3.99 -3.85 11.10
C ARG A 138 -4.09 -3.66 12.62
N LYS A 139 -5.27 -3.82 13.23
CA LYS A 139 -5.45 -3.81 14.68
C LYS A 139 -5.31 -5.21 15.25
#